data_AF-A0A939DN21-F1
#
_entry.id   AF-A0A939DN21-F1
#
_cell.length_a   1.000
_cell.length_b   1.000
_cell.length_c   1.000
_cell.angle_alpha   90.00
_cell.angle_beta   90.00
_cell.angle_gamma   90.00
#
_symmetry.space_group_name_H-M   'P 1'
#
loop_
_entity.id
_entity.type
_entity.pdbx_description
1 polymer ?
#
loop_
_entity_poly.entity_id
_entity_poly.type
_entity_poly.pdbx_seq_one_letter_code
_entity_poly.pdbx_strand_id
1 'polypeptide(L)' 'MKCACNCGGMTAGGNFLPGHDQRLRAELERRVGGIINLRMLVEAAEHFVEGNIGSYQFNGMVKELFENISPNKNGA' A
#
# COMPACT_ATOMS: atom_id res chain seq x y z
N MET A 1 -13.18 3.90 -18.96
CA MET A 1 -13.26 3.00 -17.77
C MET A 1 -13.33 3.87 -16.52
N LYS A 2 -13.68 3.34 -15.35
CA LYS A 2 -13.56 4.14 -14.11
C LYS A 2 -12.09 4.40 -13.80
N CYS A 3 -11.76 5.60 -13.33
CA CYS A 3 -10.41 5.97 -12.91
C CYS A 3 -9.97 5.13 -11.70
N ALA A 4 -8.80 4.48 -11.79
CA ALA A 4 -8.27 3.56 -10.79
C ALA A 4 -7.85 4.22 -9.47
N CYS A 5 -7.77 5.56 -9.42
CA CYS A 5 -7.57 6.29 -8.16
C CYS A 5 -8.87 6.41 -7.32
N ASN A 6 -9.94 5.71 -7.68
CA ASN A 6 -11.25 5.73 -7.01
C ASN A 6 -11.94 7.10 -6.91
N CYS A 7 -11.64 8.05 -7.80
CA CYS A 7 -12.30 9.37 -7.81
C CYS A 7 -13.72 9.35 -8.40
N GLY A 8 -14.17 8.23 -8.97
CA GLY A 8 -15.48 8.11 -9.65
C GLY A 8 -15.52 8.66 -11.08
N GLY A 9 -14.47 9.35 -11.55
CA GLY A 9 -14.38 9.85 -12.92
C GLY A 9 -14.19 8.76 -13.97
N MET A 10 -14.57 9.06 -15.21
CA MET A 10 -14.39 8.17 -16.37
C MET A 10 -13.16 8.57 -17.17
N THR A 11 -12.28 7.61 -17.47
CA THR A 11 -11.11 7.79 -18.33
C THR A 11 -11.52 7.80 -19.80
N ALA A 12 -10.86 8.63 -20.62
CA ALA A 12 -10.97 8.61 -22.08
C ALA A 12 -10.20 7.43 -22.71
N GLY A 13 -9.49 6.64 -21.90
CA GLY A 13 -8.62 5.52 -22.25
C GLY A 13 -7.66 5.24 -21.09
N GLY A 14 -7.14 4.01 -20.97
CA GLY A 14 -6.24 3.64 -19.86
C GLY A 14 -6.87 3.65 -18.45
N ASN A 15 -6.01 3.62 -17.43
CA ASN A 15 -6.40 3.39 -16.03
C ASN A 15 -6.64 4.68 -15.23
N PHE A 16 -6.09 5.82 -15.65
CA PHE A 16 -6.09 7.06 -14.87
C PHE A 16 -6.55 8.26 -15.69
N LEU A 17 -7.19 9.22 -15.03
CA LEU A 17 -7.26 10.59 -15.52
C LEU A 17 -5.86 11.24 -15.45
N PRO A 18 -5.57 12.28 -16.25
CA PRO A 18 -4.27 12.95 -16.23
C PRO A 18 -3.83 13.34 -14.81
N GLY A 19 -2.66 12.85 -14.37
CA GLY A 19 -2.07 13.12 -13.05
C GLY A 19 -2.66 12.34 -11.86
N HIS A 20 -3.66 11.49 -12.07
CA HIS A 20 -4.30 10.74 -10.98
C HIS A 20 -3.54 9.49 -10.54
N ASP A 21 -2.63 8.99 -11.36
CA ASP A 21 -1.67 7.95 -11.02
C ASP A 21 -0.74 8.40 -9.88
N GLN A 22 -0.22 9.63 -9.96
CA GLN A 22 0.62 10.21 -8.93
C GLN A 22 -0.14 10.41 -7.61
N ARG A 23 -1.43 10.77 -7.69
CA ARG A 23 -2.30 10.86 -6.52
C ARG A 23 -2.47 9.50 -5.84
N LEU A 24 -2.72 8.45 -6.62
CA LEU A 24 -2.83 7.09 -6.07
C LEU A 24 -1.50 6.67 -5.41
N ARG A 25 -0.37 6.92 -6.07
CA ARG A 25 0.96 6.63 -5.50
C ARG A 25 1.16 7.30 -4.14
N ALA A 26 0.92 8.61 -4.05
CA ALA A 26 1.06 9.35 -2.80
C ALA A 26 0.11 8.84 -1.69
N GLU A 27 -1.11 8.45 -2.06
CA GLU A 27 -2.07 7.88 -1.11
C GLU A 27 -1.58 6.52 -0.56
N LEU A 28 -1.11 5.63 -1.44
CA LEU A 28 -0.60 4.31 -1.05
C LEU A 28 0.61 4.44 -0.13
N GLU A 29 1.59 5.28 -0.50
CA GLU A 29 2.76 5.56 0.33
C GLU A 29 2.34 6.08 1.71
N ARG A 30 1.44 7.07 1.77
CA ARG A 30 0.95 7.62 3.05
C ARG A 30 0.26 6.56 3.91
N ARG A 31 -0.56 5.69 3.31
CA ARG A 31 -1.33 4.65 4.01
C ARG A 31 -0.46 3.56 4.62
N VAL A 32 0.71 3.28 4.04
CA VAL A 32 1.65 2.27 4.52
C VAL A 32 2.83 2.86 5.29
N GLY A 33 2.89 4.19 5.45
CA GLY A 33 3.92 4.87 6.24
C GLY A 33 5.19 5.26 5.46
N GLY A 34 5.10 5.30 4.12
CA GLY A 34 6.16 5.76 3.22
C GLY A 34 6.58 4.72 2.19
N ILE A 35 7.43 5.14 1.25
CA ILE A 35 7.87 4.29 0.13
C ILE A 35 8.65 3.04 0.57
N ILE A 36 9.40 3.12 1.69
CA ILE A 36 10.15 1.98 2.23
C ILE A 36 9.20 0.88 2.72
N ASN A 37 8.17 1.25 3.47
CA ASN A 37 7.18 0.30 3.95
C ASN A 37 6.34 -0.27 2.79
N LEU A 38 6.08 0.54 1.75
CA LEU A 38 5.42 0.05 0.53
C LEU A 38 6.24 -1.04 -0.16
N ARG A 39 7.56 -0.83 -0.28
CA ARG A 39 8.50 -1.84 -0.79
C ARG A 39 8.47 -3.11 0.06
N MET A 40 8.56 -2.98 1.38
CA MET A 40 8.53 -4.14 2.29
C MET A 40 7.22 -4.95 2.17
N LEU A 41 6.08 -4.27 1.98
CA LEU A 41 4.80 -4.94 1.76
C LEU A 41 4.79 -5.76 0.47
N VAL A 42 5.39 -5.25 -0.61
CA VAL A 42 5.51 -5.95 -1.89
C VAL A 42 6.42 -7.17 -1.75
N GLU A 43 7.61 -6.99 -1.17
CA GLU A 43 8.57 -8.08 -0.95
C GLU A 43 8.00 -9.20 -0.06
N ALA A 44 7.25 -8.84 0.99
CA ALA A 44 6.58 -9.83 1.85
C ALA A 44 5.53 -10.65 1.08
N ALA A 45 4.77 -10.02 0.16
CA ALA A 45 3.80 -10.70 -0.68
C ALA A 45 4.47 -11.63 -1.71
N GLU A 46 5.56 -11.19 -2.33
CA GLU A 46 6.37 -12.02 -3.25
C GLU A 46 6.89 -13.26 -2.52
N HIS A 47 7.55 -13.08 -1.38
CA HIS A 47 8.06 -14.21 -0.58
C HIS A 47 6.97 -15.17 -0.10
N PHE A 48 5.76 -14.67 0.19
CA PHE A 48 4.64 -15.54 0.54
C PHE A 48 4.17 -16.38 -0.65
N VAL A 49 4.01 -15.77 -1.82
CA VAL A 49 3.57 -16.48 -3.04
C VAL A 49 4.63 -17.48 -3.53
N GLU A 50 5.91 -17.17 -3.33
CA GLU A 50 7.03 -18.08 -3.63
C GLU A 50 7.17 -19.24 -2.64
N GLY A 51 6.48 -19.19 -1.49
CA GLY A 51 6.60 -20.19 -0.43
C GLY A 51 7.83 -20.03 0.46
N ASN A 52 8.53 -18.89 0.37
CA ASN A 52 9.69 -18.56 1.20
C ASN A 52 9.30 -18.23 2.64
N ILE A 53 8.09 -17.70 2.86
CA ILE A 53 7.52 -17.45 4.19
C ILE A 53 6.11 -18.03 4.30
N GLY A 54 5.75 -18.49 5.50
CA GLY A 54 4.40 -18.98 5.80
C GLY A 54 3.40 -17.84 6.05
N SER A 55 2.10 -18.16 5.98
CA SER A 55 1.01 -17.20 6.21
C SER A 55 1.08 -16.51 7.58
N TYR A 56 1.52 -17.22 8.61
CA TYR A 56 1.71 -16.64 9.95
C TYR A 56 2.74 -15.50 9.94
N GLN A 57 3.89 -15.72 9.29
CA GLN A 57 4.95 -14.73 9.18
C GLN A 57 4.52 -13.54 8.30
N PHE A 58 3.89 -13.81 7.16
CA PHE A 58 3.33 -12.77 6.31
C PHE A 58 2.33 -11.87 7.08
N ASN A 59 1.39 -12.48 7.80
CA ASN A 59 0.41 -11.75 8.61
C ASN A 59 1.08 -10.90 9.70
N GLY A 60 2.17 -11.39 10.30
CA GLY A 60 2.97 -10.63 11.28
C GLY A 60 3.60 -9.39 10.65
N MET A 61 4.28 -9.55 9.51
CA MET A 61 4.91 -8.44 8.79
C MET A 61 3.89 -7.37 8.37
N VAL A 62 2.71 -7.79 7.86
CA VAL A 62 1.65 -6.84 7.50
C VAL A 62 1.16 -6.07 8.73
N LYS A 63 0.93 -6.74 9.86
CA LYS A 63 0.52 -6.05 11.10
C LYS A 63 1.54 -5.01 11.54
N GLU A 64 2.82 -5.39 11.61
CA GLU A 64 3.90 -4.49 12.01
C GLU A 64 4.00 -3.26 11.09
N LEU A 65 3.88 -3.45 9.78
CA LEU A 65 3.93 -2.34 8.81
C LEU A 65 2.81 -1.32 9.02
N PHE A 66 1.60 -1.75 9.41
CA PHE A 66 0.46 -0.85 9.60
C PHE A 66 0.30 -0.33 11.04
N GLU A 67 0.80 -1.03 12.05
CA GLU A 67 0.79 -0.59 13.46
C GLU A 67 1.78 0.57 13.69
N ASN A 68 2.95 0.53 13.04
CA ASN A 68 3.98 1.57 13.14
C ASN A 68 3.58 2.93 12.53
N ILE A 69 2.44 3.01 11.85
CA ILE A 69 1.90 4.24 11.24
C ILE A 69 1.06 5.04 12.26
N SER A 70 0.58 4.40 13.33
CA SER A 70 -0.08 5.09 14.44
C SER A 70 0.99 5.63 15.40
N PRO A 71 1.11 6.96 15.61
CA PRO A 71 1.95 7.45 16.66
C PRO A 71 1.43 6.90 18.00
N ASN A 72 2.36 6.34 18.76
CA ASN A 72 2.26 5.98 20.17
C ASN A 72 1.24 6.86 20.92
N LYS A 73 0.11 6.30 21.38
CA LYS A 73 -0.84 6.99 22.27
C LYS A 73 -0.34 7.12 23.72
N ASN A 74 0.89 6.71 24.03
CA ASN A 74 1.50 6.84 25.35
C ASN A 74 2.68 7.82 25.28
N GLY A 75 2.35 9.10 25.37
CA GLY A 75 3.31 10.21 25.33
C GLY A 75 2.69 11.54 25.75
N ALA A 76 1.94 11.53 26.85
CA ALA A 76 1.64 12.70 27.71
C ALA A 76 1.07 12.20 29.03
#